data_AF-A0A433ELH3-F1
#
_entry.id   AF-A0A433ELH3-F1
#
_cell.length_a   1.000
_cell.length_b   1.000
_cell.length_c   1.000
_cell.angle_alpha   90.00
_cell.angle_beta   90.00
_cell.angle_gamma   90.00
#
_symmetry.space_group_name_H-M   'P 1'
#
loop_
_entity.id
_entity.type
_entity.pdbx_description
1 polymer ?
#
loop_
_entity_poly.entity_id
_entity_poly.type
_entity_poly.pdbx_seq_one_letter_code
_entity_poly.pdbx_strand_id
1 'polypeptide(L)'
;MSDNQSPIHVLILKPVKQILDLKKYLRTRKAIRQGEELVDFNDKELDLKGLLSPWPFNIQETVYATLPAFIIIGFMNFLYGKPEITSQLIKGTTERDKIFNDIYESTFNFFDTFTVPVITTLAVFLIAWGSIKKKDTSPEKRKRAMHSYLYYDGAHGIAPQAIIVLCIGLLEWFQLRPSMAREFPEEVTIALVVLFYISSIYLLWLIGRKIPKRLFQKLGYSGKVKHFWTKSQPDDPSWSKYTLAIILGGWPLIAIWIGIIFTISYGFAYAATELKLLLV
;
A
#
# COMPACT_ATOMS: atom_id res chain seq x y z
N MET A 1 -36.43 -4.55 -23.42
CA MET A 1 -35.17 -3.81 -23.55
C MET A 1 -34.13 -4.57 -22.75
N SER A 2 -33.35 -5.43 -23.43
CA SER A 2 -32.38 -6.31 -22.80
C SER A 2 -31.11 -5.53 -22.47
N ASP A 3 -30.73 -5.53 -21.19
CA ASP A 3 -29.44 -5.06 -20.68
C ASP A 3 -28.29 -5.81 -21.36
N ASN A 4 -27.78 -5.23 -22.45
CA ASN A 4 -26.55 -5.69 -23.10
C ASN A 4 -25.35 -5.12 -22.33
N GLN A 5 -25.22 -5.50 -21.06
CA GLN A 5 -24.02 -5.17 -20.29
C GLN A 5 -22.88 -6.08 -20.75
N SER A 6 -21.78 -5.47 -21.22
CA SER A 6 -20.56 -6.18 -21.64
C SER A 6 -20.15 -7.24 -20.60
N PRO A 7 -19.71 -8.45 -21.00
CA PRO A 7 -19.25 -9.49 -20.08
C PRO A 7 -18.17 -9.00 -19.08
N ILE A 8 -17.37 -8.02 -19.51
CA ILE A 8 -16.32 -7.37 -18.71
C ILE A 8 -16.94 -6.55 -17.56
N HIS A 9 -18.08 -5.89 -17.80
CA HIS A 9 -18.82 -5.14 -16.77
C HIS A 9 -19.32 -6.05 -15.65
N VAL A 10 -19.74 -7.27 -15.96
CA VAL A 10 -20.23 -8.24 -14.97
C VAL A 10 -19.07 -8.92 -14.21
N LEU A 11 -17.96 -9.21 -14.89
CA LEU A 11 -16.83 -9.93 -14.31
C LEU A 11 -15.95 -9.04 -13.39
N ILE A 12 -15.74 -7.77 -13.76
CA ILE A 12 -14.76 -6.90 -13.07
C ILE A 12 -15.42 -5.93 -12.10
N LEU A 13 -16.55 -5.31 -12.46
CA LEU A 13 -17.15 -4.26 -11.62
C LEU A 13 -18.03 -4.81 -10.50
N LYS A 14 -18.62 -6.00 -10.67
CA LYS A 14 -19.47 -6.62 -9.64
C LYS A 14 -18.69 -6.98 -8.37
N PRO A 15 -17.49 -7.60 -8.46
CA PRO A 15 -16.62 -7.82 -7.30
C PRO A 15 -16.10 -6.52 -6.69
N VAL A 16 -15.66 -5.55 -7.51
CA VAL A 16 -15.13 -4.27 -7.02
C VAL A 16 -16.20 -3.46 -6.26
N LYS A 17 -17.45 -3.46 -6.73
CA LYS A 17 -18.58 -2.79 -6.06
C LYS A 17 -19.01 -3.52 -4.78
N GLN A 18 -18.82 -4.84 -4.70
CA GLN A 18 -19.01 -5.62 -3.47
C GLN A 18 -17.87 -5.41 -2.46
N ILE A 19 -16.66 -5.11 -2.95
CA ILE A 19 -15.47 -4.88 -2.13
C ILE A 19 -15.41 -3.45 -1.59
N LEU A 20 -16.06 -2.46 -2.22
CA LEU A 20 -16.03 -1.05 -1.78
C LEU A 20 -17.38 -0.62 -1.19
N ASP A 21 -17.56 -0.87 0.12
CA ASP A 21 -18.71 -0.38 0.89
C ASP A 21 -18.25 0.64 1.93
N LEU A 22 -18.36 1.92 1.56
CA LEU A 22 -17.95 3.04 2.40
C LEU A 22 -18.68 3.05 3.75
N LYS A 23 -19.96 2.63 3.80
CA LYS A 23 -20.72 2.59 5.05
C LYS A 23 -20.16 1.50 5.96
N LYS A 24 -19.91 0.30 5.42
CA LYS A 24 -19.29 -0.83 6.15
C LYS A 24 -17.88 -0.46 6.63
N TYR A 25 -17.09 0.22 5.79
CA TYR A 25 -15.76 0.74 6.16
C TYR A 25 -15.81 1.75 7.30
N LEU A 26 -16.61 2.81 7.18
CA LEU A 26 -16.71 3.84 8.20
C LEU A 26 -17.22 3.27 9.53
N ARG A 27 -18.13 2.30 9.49
CA ARG A 27 -18.61 1.58 10.68
C ARG A 27 -17.50 0.75 11.33
N THR A 28 -16.77 -0.04 10.54
CA THR A 28 -15.62 -0.85 11.01
C THR A 28 -14.55 0.03 11.63
N ARG A 29 -14.19 1.12 10.95
CA ARG A 29 -13.24 2.12 11.46
C ARG A 29 -13.71 2.74 12.78
N LYS A 30 -14.99 3.09 12.89
CA LYS A 30 -15.57 3.65 14.11
C LYS A 30 -15.47 2.66 15.27
N ALA A 31 -15.86 1.40 15.06
CA ALA A 31 -15.79 0.33 16.06
C ALA A 31 -14.35 0.14 16.59
N ILE A 32 -13.36 0.03 15.70
CA ILE A 32 -11.94 -0.10 16.10
C ILE A 32 -11.44 1.15 16.85
N ARG A 33 -11.86 2.35 16.44
CA ARG A 33 -11.48 3.59 17.15
C ARG A 33 -12.11 3.69 18.53
N GLN A 34 -13.31 3.16 18.71
CA GLN A 34 -14.02 3.05 19.99
C GLN A 34 -13.48 1.94 20.90
N GLY A 35 -12.59 1.08 20.37
CA GLY A 35 -11.90 0.05 21.14
C GLY A 35 -12.51 -1.34 21.03
N GLU A 36 -13.47 -1.55 20.12
CA GLU A 36 -14.04 -2.88 19.88
C GLU A 36 -12.99 -3.86 19.33
N GLU A 37 -13.06 -5.11 19.80
CA GLU A 37 -12.09 -6.17 19.51
C GLU A 37 -12.56 -7.05 18.35
N LEU A 38 -12.65 -6.46 17.15
CA LEU A 38 -13.19 -7.16 15.98
C LEU A 38 -12.36 -8.38 15.52
N VAL A 39 -11.15 -8.54 16.03
CA VAL A 39 -10.28 -9.69 15.74
C VAL A 39 -10.80 -11.00 16.32
N ASP A 40 -11.59 -10.93 17.40
CA ASP A 40 -12.14 -12.11 18.06
C ASP A 40 -13.50 -12.51 17.49
N PHE A 41 -14.08 -11.71 16.58
CA PHE A 41 -15.34 -12.02 15.93
C PHE A 41 -15.10 -12.99 14.78
N ASN A 42 -16.00 -13.95 14.61
CA ASN A 42 -16.03 -14.78 13.40
C ASN A 42 -16.71 -14.04 12.23
N ASP A 43 -16.56 -14.58 11.01
CA ASP A 43 -17.07 -13.93 9.80
C ASP A 43 -18.59 -13.70 9.83
N LYS A 44 -19.35 -14.62 10.45
CA LYS A 44 -20.81 -14.47 10.59
C LYS A 44 -21.17 -13.31 11.51
N GLU A 45 -20.45 -13.14 12.62
CA GLU A 45 -20.66 -12.04 13.56
C GLU A 45 -20.32 -10.68 12.92
N LEU A 46 -19.24 -10.63 12.15
CA LEU A 46 -18.86 -9.44 11.38
C LEU A 46 -19.94 -9.08 10.36
N ASP A 47 -20.45 -10.05 9.61
CA ASP A 47 -21.50 -9.82 8.62
C ASP A 47 -22.83 -9.40 9.25
N LEU A 48 -23.25 -10.03 10.35
CA LEU A 48 -24.45 -9.62 11.10
C LEU A 48 -24.38 -8.18 11.59
N LYS A 49 -23.19 -7.71 11.99
CA LYS A 49 -22.98 -6.32 12.43
C LYS A 49 -22.72 -5.35 11.26
N GLY A 50 -22.63 -5.85 10.03
CA GLY A 50 -22.22 -5.06 8.88
C GLY A 50 -20.83 -4.46 9.08
N LEU A 51 -19.87 -5.29 9.48
CA LEU A 51 -18.45 -4.95 9.68
C LEU A 51 -17.58 -5.75 8.72
N LEU A 52 -16.47 -5.16 8.29
CA LEU A 52 -15.53 -5.79 7.37
C LEU A 52 -14.57 -6.70 8.12
N SER A 53 -14.17 -7.80 7.48
CA SER A 53 -13.04 -8.60 7.92
C SER A 53 -11.71 -7.86 7.67
N PRO A 54 -10.59 -8.29 8.27
CA PRO A 54 -9.37 -7.50 8.33
C PRO A 54 -8.79 -7.12 6.96
N TRP A 55 -8.78 -8.06 6.02
CA TRP A 55 -8.22 -7.86 4.68
C TRP A 55 -9.05 -6.90 3.83
N PRO A 56 -10.37 -7.13 3.61
CA PRO A 56 -11.22 -6.16 2.92
C PRO A 56 -11.17 -4.77 3.56
N PHE A 57 -11.10 -4.68 4.89
CA PHE A 57 -11.00 -3.40 5.58
C PHE A 57 -9.73 -2.63 5.24
N ASN A 58 -8.56 -3.29 5.26
CA ASN A 58 -7.29 -2.66 4.90
C ASN A 58 -7.19 -2.36 3.39
N ILE A 59 -7.70 -3.24 2.52
CA ILE A 59 -7.77 -2.97 1.07
C ILE A 59 -8.63 -1.73 0.78
N GLN A 60 -9.80 -1.62 1.41
CA GLN A 60 -10.65 -0.44 1.29
C GLN A 60 -9.94 0.82 1.80
N GLU A 61 -9.17 0.71 2.89
CA GLU A 61 -8.36 1.83 3.37
C GLU A 61 -7.34 2.29 2.33
N THR A 62 -6.56 1.38 1.73
CA THR A 62 -5.62 1.74 0.65
C THR A 62 -6.35 2.42 -0.52
N VAL A 63 -7.48 1.87 -0.97
CA VAL A 63 -8.25 2.47 -2.06
C VAL A 63 -8.75 3.86 -1.71
N TYR A 64 -9.33 4.04 -0.51
CA TYR A 64 -9.82 5.35 -0.07
C TYR A 64 -8.70 6.35 0.22
N ALA A 65 -7.51 5.88 0.60
CA ALA A 65 -6.34 6.72 0.75
C ALA A 65 -5.83 7.25 -0.60
N THR A 66 -5.85 6.43 -1.65
CA THR A 66 -5.38 6.85 -2.99
C THR A 66 -6.40 7.68 -3.75
N LEU A 67 -7.69 7.57 -3.42
CA LEU A 67 -8.79 8.21 -4.16
C LEU A 67 -8.65 9.74 -4.32
N PRO A 68 -8.27 10.53 -3.29
CA PRO A 68 -8.07 11.98 -3.44
C PRO A 68 -7.00 12.33 -4.48
N ALA A 69 -5.88 11.60 -4.50
CA ALA A 69 -4.83 11.80 -5.49
C ALA A 69 -5.32 11.49 -6.91
N PHE A 70 -6.01 10.36 -7.10
CA PHE A 70 -6.60 10.02 -8.40
C PHE A 70 -7.57 11.09 -8.91
N ILE A 71 -8.46 11.60 -8.05
CA ILE A 71 -9.43 12.63 -8.43
C ILE A 71 -8.72 13.93 -8.81
N ILE A 72 -7.82 14.41 -7.96
CA ILE A 72 -7.14 15.70 -8.15
C ILE A 72 -6.21 15.63 -9.37
N ILE A 73 -5.35 14.61 -9.48
CA ILE A 73 -4.43 14.45 -10.61
C ILE A 73 -5.19 14.20 -11.90
N GLY A 74 -6.27 13.42 -11.86
CA GLY A 74 -7.15 13.20 -13.00
C GLY A 74 -7.78 14.50 -13.50
N PHE A 75 -8.26 15.35 -12.58
CA PHE A 75 -8.78 16.67 -12.90
C PHE A 75 -7.71 17.61 -13.47
N MET A 76 -6.51 17.61 -12.89
CA MET A 76 -5.37 18.38 -13.41
C MET A 76 -4.98 17.92 -14.82
N ASN A 77 -4.97 16.61 -15.09
CA ASN A 77 -4.71 16.08 -16.42
C ASN A 77 -5.85 16.38 -17.42
N PHE A 78 -7.08 16.48 -16.94
CA PHE A 78 -8.20 16.93 -17.79
C PHE A 78 -8.03 18.40 -18.21
N LEU A 79 -7.63 19.27 -17.28
CA LEU A 79 -7.46 20.70 -17.57
C LEU A 79 -6.21 21.02 -18.40
N TYR A 80 -5.09 20.35 -18.13
CA TYR A 80 -3.78 20.70 -18.69
C TYR A 80 -3.22 19.65 -19.67
N GLY A 81 -4.02 18.67 -20.09
CA GLY A 81 -3.59 17.54 -20.94
C GLY A 81 -2.84 16.47 -20.15
N LYS A 82 -2.20 15.49 -20.80
CA LYS A 82 -1.29 14.51 -20.14
C LYS A 82 0.17 14.91 -20.38
N PRO A 83 1.12 14.62 -19.46
CA PRO A 83 2.53 14.94 -19.69
C PRO A 83 3.07 14.15 -20.88
N GLU A 84 3.84 14.81 -21.75
CA GLU A 84 4.53 14.17 -22.88
C GLU A 84 5.79 13.45 -22.41
N ILE A 85 5.64 12.27 -21.81
CA ILE A 85 6.77 11.49 -21.29
C ILE A 85 7.45 10.67 -22.41
N THR A 86 6.70 10.29 -23.44
CA THR A 86 7.05 9.17 -24.32
C THR A 86 7.80 9.56 -25.60
N SER A 87 7.80 10.84 -26.00
CA SER A 87 8.26 11.24 -27.35
C SER A 87 9.75 11.55 -27.47
N GLN A 88 10.48 11.71 -26.35
CA GLN A 88 11.90 12.12 -26.38
C GLN A 88 12.91 10.97 -26.25
N LEU A 89 12.56 9.84 -25.63
CA LEU A 89 13.46 8.68 -25.50
C LEU A 89 13.54 7.79 -26.77
N ILE A 90 12.63 7.96 -27.73
CA ILE A 90 12.47 7.06 -28.89
C ILE A 90 13.18 7.60 -30.16
N LYS A 91 13.75 8.80 -30.11
CA LYS A 91 14.51 9.35 -31.26
C LYS A 91 15.87 8.66 -31.37
N GLY A 92 15.96 7.67 -32.28
CA GLY A 92 17.20 6.97 -32.63
C GLY A 92 17.29 5.50 -32.18
N THR A 93 16.21 4.92 -31.65
CA THR A 93 16.19 3.52 -31.20
C THR A 93 16.05 2.55 -32.37
N THR A 94 16.79 1.45 -32.32
CA THR A 94 16.69 0.37 -33.32
C THR A 94 15.32 -0.32 -33.25
N GLU A 95 14.92 -1.04 -34.30
CA GLU A 95 13.68 -1.85 -34.26
C GLU A 95 13.70 -2.87 -33.11
N ARG A 96 14.87 -3.45 -32.84
CA ARG A 96 15.10 -4.32 -31.68
C ARG A 96 14.81 -3.61 -30.36
N ASP A 97 15.31 -2.39 -30.18
CA ASP A 97 15.08 -1.62 -28.94
C ASP A 97 13.60 -1.29 -28.75
N LYS A 98 12.87 -1.00 -29.84
CA LYS A 98 11.42 -0.76 -29.77
C LYS A 98 10.67 -2.01 -29.32
N ILE A 99 10.95 -3.16 -29.97
CA ILE A 99 10.35 -4.45 -29.61
C ILE A 99 10.64 -4.79 -28.14
N PHE A 100 11.90 -4.63 -27.73
CA PHE A 100 12.32 -4.89 -26.36
C PHE A 100 11.58 -4.01 -25.36
N ASN A 101 11.56 -2.69 -25.60
CA ASN A 101 10.92 -1.74 -24.68
C ASN A 101 9.41 -1.98 -24.58
N ASP A 102 8.73 -2.26 -25.68
CA ASP A 102 7.29 -2.56 -25.67
C ASP A 102 6.98 -3.80 -24.82
N ILE A 103 7.77 -4.87 -24.99
CA ILE A 103 7.60 -6.11 -24.21
C ILE A 103 7.99 -5.88 -22.75
N TYR A 104 9.08 -5.19 -22.49
CA TYR A 104 9.56 -4.86 -21.16
C TYR A 104 8.52 -4.04 -20.39
N GLU A 105 8.03 -2.94 -20.96
CA GLU A 105 7.05 -2.07 -20.33
C GLU A 105 5.74 -2.81 -20.06
N SER A 106 5.24 -3.60 -21.01
CA SER A 106 4.05 -4.44 -20.82
C SER A 106 4.23 -5.44 -19.68
N THR A 107 5.38 -6.12 -19.64
CA THR A 107 5.69 -7.13 -18.62
C THR A 107 5.89 -6.49 -17.25
N PHE A 108 6.63 -5.38 -17.20
CA PHE A 108 6.86 -4.61 -15.98
C PHE A 108 5.54 -4.10 -15.40
N ASN A 109 4.70 -3.47 -16.23
CA ASN A 109 3.39 -2.98 -15.81
C ASN A 109 2.48 -4.11 -15.33
N PHE A 110 2.52 -5.28 -15.98
CA PHE A 110 1.78 -6.46 -15.51
C PHE A 110 2.21 -6.87 -14.10
N PHE A 111 3.51 -7.02 -13.85
CA PHE A 111 4.01 -7.41 -12.53
C PHE A 111 3.82 -6.32 -11.47
N ASP A 112 3.92 -5.05 -11.85
CA ASP A 112 3.76 -3.92 -10.94
C ASP A 112 2.34 -3.84 -10.35
N THR A 113 1.32 -4.35 -11.07
CA THR A 113 -0.03 -4.47 -10.51
C THR A 113 -0.10 -5.34 -9.24
N PHE A 114 0.86 -6.24 -9.04
CA PHE A 114 0.96 -7.09 -7.84
C PHE A 114 1.80 -6.46 -6.72
N THR A 115 2.47 -5.33 -6.96
CA THR A 115 3.35 -4.68 -5.99
C THR A 115 2.64 -4.40 -4.68
N VAL A 116 1.51 -3.70 -4.71
CA VAL A 116 0.79 -3.35 -3.48
C VAL A 116 0.31 -4.60 -2.73
N PRO A 117 -0.42 -5.57 -3.34
CA PRO A 117 -0.83 -6.79 -2.64
C PRO A 117 0.31 -7.59 -2.02
N VAL A 118 1.42 -7.78 -2.76
CA VAL A 118 2.56 -8.57 -2.28
C VAL A 118 3.28 -7.88 -1.15
N ILE A 119 3.60 -6.59 -1.30
CA ILE A 119 4.28 -5.80 -0.26
C ILE A 119 3.44 -5.73 1.01
N THR A 120 2.14 -5.43 0.90
CA THR A 120 1.24 -5.39 2.06
C THR A 120 1.19 -6.76 2.74
N THR A 121 1.08 -7.85 1.99
CA THR A 121 1.03 -9.20 2.56
C THR A 121 2.30 -9.55 3.32
N LEU A 122 3.46 -9.30 2.71
CA LEU A 122 4.76 -9.56 3.32
C LEU A 122 5.01 -8.65 4.53
N ALA A 123 4.64 -7.37 4.47
CA ALA A 123 4.76 -6.43 5.58
C ALA A 123 3.90 -6.86 6.78
N VAL A 124 2.63 -7.23 6.54
CA VAL A 124 1.71 -7.73 7.59
C VAL A 124 2.25 -9.01 8.23
N PHE A 125 2.80 -9.93 7.42
CA PHE A 125 3.43 -11.14 7.93
C PHE A 125 4.67 -10.85 8.77
N LEU A 126 5.54 -9.95 8.32
CA LEU A 126 6.73 -9.53 9.06
C LEU A 126 6.34 -8.86 10.37
N ILE A 127 5.37 -7.95 10.36
CA ILE A 127 4.85 -7.28 11.56
C ILE A 127 4.31 -8.31 12.56
N ALA A 128 3.48 -9.25 12.10
CA ALA A 128 2.95 -10.30 12.95
C ALA A 128 4.06 -11.18 13.54
N TRP A 129 5.04 -11.58 12.72
CA TRP A 129 6.23 -12.28 13.19
C TRP A 129 6.99 -11.46 14.23
N GLY A 130 7.23 -10.17 13.97
CA GLY A 130 7.96 -9.25 14.85
C GLY A 130 7.25 -8.98 16.17
N SER A 131 5.93 -9.04 16.17
CA SER A 131 5.09 -8.73 17.34
C SER A 131 4.99 -9.84 18.39
N ILE A 132 5.45 -11.07 18.06
CA ILE A 132 5.32 -12.26 18.92
C ILE A 132 6.70 -12.76 19.36
N LYS A 133 6.84 -13.07 20.66
CA LYS A 133 8.04 -13.73 21.20
C LYS A 133 8.19 -15.13 20.64
N LYS A 134 9.44 -15.58 20.48
CA LYS A 134 9.76 -16.93 19.97
C LYS A 134 9.04 -18.04 20.76
N LYS A 135 8.98 -17.94 22.09
CA LYS A 135 8.32 -18.92 22.97
C LYS A 135 6.79 -18.97 22.85
N ASP A 136 6.17 -17.86 22.41
CA ASP A 136 4.71 -17.72 22.33
C ASP A 136 4.19 -17.91 20.91
N THR A 137 5.02 -18.45 20.02
CA THR A 137 4.72 -18.56 18.60
C THR A 137 3.75 -19.70 18.34
N SER A 138 2.52 -19.39 17.97
CA SER A 138 1.54 -20.35 17.44
C SER A 138 0.88 -19.81 16.16
N PRO A 139 0.34 -20.67 15.28
CA PRO A 139 -0.42 -20.23 14.10
C PRO A 139 -1.57 -19.28 14.43
N GLU A 140 -2.29 -19.54 15.52
CA GLU A 140 -3.44 -18.76 15.98
C GLU A 140 -3.01 -17.37 16.46
N LYS A 141 -1.94 -17.28 17.26
CA LYS A 141 -1.39 -16.00 17.71
C LYS A 141 -0.86 -15.18 16.53
N ARG A 142 -0.22 -15.82 15.55
CA ARG A 142 0.23 -15.15 14.31
C ARG A 142 -0.95 -14.58 13.53
N LYS A 143 -1.99 -15.39 13.30
CA LYS A 143 -3.22 -14.94 12.62
C LYS A 143 -3.87 -13.78 13.37
N ARG A 144 -4.01 -13.88 14.69
CA ARG A 144 -4.53 -12.79 15.55
C ARG A 144 -3.68 -11.53 15.44
N ALA A 145 -2.34 -11.64 15.44
CA ALA A 145 -1.45 -10.49 15.27
C ALA A 145 -1.63 -9.81 13.90
N MET A 146 -1.66 -10.60 12.82
CA MET A 146 -1.88 -10.08 11.45
C MET A 146 -3.21 -9.33 11.36
N HIS A 147 -4.30 -9.97 11.80
CA HIS A 147 -5.63 -9.39 11.76
C HIS A 147 -5.75 -8.13 12.62
N SER A 148 -5.16 -8.14 13.82
CA SER A 148 -5.14 -6.96 14.70
C SER A 148 -4.39 -5.80 14.06
N TYR A 149 -3.24 -6.08 13.43
CA TYR A 149 -2.47 -5.07 12.72
C TYR A 149 -3.27 -4.46 11.56
N LEU A 150 -3.87 -5.28 10.70
CA LEU A 150 -4.71 -4.82 9.58
C LEU A 150 -5.85 -3.92 10.03
N TYR A 151 -6.53 -4.27 11.13
CA TYR A 151 -7.58 -3.42 11.69
C TYR A 151 -7.04 -2.09 12.25
N TYR A 152 -5.91 -2.11 12.96
CA TYR A 152 -5.36 -0.88 13.51
C TYR A 152 -4.77 0.04 12.43
N ASP A 153 -4.12 -0.52 11.43
CA ASP A 153 -3.63 0.21 10.26
C ASP A 153 -4.80 0.84 9.51
N GLY A 154 -5.77 0.04 9.05
CA GLY A 154 -6.93 0.55 8.31
C GLY A 154 -7.78 1.57 9.08
N ALA A 155 -7.77 1.55 10.42
CA ALA A 155 -8.53 2.50 11.22
C ALA A 155 -7.82 3.85 11.42
N HIS A 156 -6.48 3.87 11.46
CA HIS A 156 -5.69 5.06 11.80
C HIS A 156 -4.83 5.59 10.64
N GLY A 157 -4.51 4.77 9.63
CA GLY A 157 -3.59 5.04 8.53
C GLY A 157 -4.15 5.90 7.39
N ILE A 158 -5.48 5.85 7.16
CA ILE A 158 -6.09 6.47 5.97
C ILE A 158 -5.72 7.94 5.75
N ALA A 159 -5.69 8.76 6.82
CA ALA A 159 -5.44 10.18 6.71
C ALA A 159 -3.99 10.50 6.32
N PRO A 160 -2.95 10.06 7.08
CA PRO A 160 -1.58 10.31 6.65
C PRO A 160 -1.25 9.65 5.31
N GLN A 161 -1.76 8.45 5.03
CA GLN A 161 -1.54 7.80 3.74
C GLN A 161 -2.13 8.61 2.59
N ALA A 162 -3.37 9.09 2.72
CA ALA A 162 -4.01 9.90 1.68
C ALA A 162 -3.25 11.18 1.37
N ILE A 163 -2.77 11.86 2.42
CA ILE A 163 -1.99 13.08 2.27
C ILE A 163 -0.65 12.80 1.62
N ILE A 164 0.06 11.75 2.05
CA ILE A 164 1.34 11.34 1.46
C ILE A 164 1.19 11.06 -0.03
N VAL A 165 0.20 10.22 -0.40
CA VAL A 165 -0.05 9.84 -1.80
C VAL A 165 -0.43 11.05 -2.65
N LEU A 166 -1.26 11.96 -2.12
CA LEU A 166 -1.61 13.20 -2.80
C LEU A 166 -0.39 14.10 -3.00
N CYS A 167 0.44 14.29 -1.97
CA CYS A 167 1.66 15.09 -2.07
C CYS A 167 2.62 14.51 -3.12
N ILE A 168 2.88 13.20 -3.09
CA ILE A 168 3.74 12.54 -4.08
C ILE A 168 3.19 12.78 -5.48
N GLY A 169 1.92 12.46 -5.71
CA GLY A 169 1.35 12.56 -7.05
C GLY A 169 1.26 14.00 -7.58
N LEU A 170 1.07 15.00 -6.72
CA LEU A 170 1.14 16.41 -7.12
C LEU A 170 2.58 16.85 -7.43
N LEU A 171 3.55 16.45 -6.60
CA LEU A 171 4.97 16.76 -6.83
C LEU A 171 5.47 16.14 -8.13
N GLU A 172 5.15 14.87 -8.39
CA GLU A 172 5.44 14.20 -9.65
C GLU A 172 4.77 14.90 -10.83
N TRP A 173 3.49 15.27 -10.70
CA TRP A 173 2.76 15.98 -11.74
C TRP A 173 3.42 17.31 -12.11
N PHE A 174 3.94 18.07 -11.13
CA PHE A 174 4.70 19.29 -11.37
C PHE A 174 6.06 19.02 -12.03
N GLN A 175 6.80 18.01 -11.56
CA GLN A 175 8.11 17.64 -12.13
C GLN A 175 8.01 17.23 -13.60
N LEU A 176 6.95 16.51 -13.98
CA LEU A 176 6.70 16.09 -15.35
C LEU A 176 6.24 17.24 -16.26
N ARG A 177 6.07 18.46 -15.74
CA ARG A 177 5.65 19.65 -16.49
C ARG A 177 6.47 20.88 -16.12
N PRO A 178 7.74 20.96 -16.56
CA PRO A 178 8.62 22.07 -16.21
C PRO A 178 8.09 23.44 -16.63
N SER A 179 7.27 23.52 -17.69
CA SER A 179 6.61 24.76 -18.12
C SER A 179 5.60 25.26 -17.09
N MET A 180 4.73 24.36 -16.61
CA MET A 180 3.76 24.67 -15.56
C MET A 180 4.46 24.91 -14.21
N ALA A 181 5.54 24.18 -13.91
CA ALA A 181 6.28 24.33 -12.66
C ALA A 181 6.83 25.76 -12.44
N ARG A 182 7.05 26.53 -13.51
CA ARG A 182 7.42 27.96 -13.41
C ARG A 182 6.24 28.88 -13.10
N GLU A 183 5.03 28.44 -13.44
CA GLU A 183 3.78 29.18 -13.18
C GLU A 183 3.21 28.87 -11.80
N PHE A 184 3.58 27.73 -11.19
CA PHE A 184 3.20 27.42 -9.82
C PHE A 184 4.11 28.13 -8.82
N PRO A 185 3.55 28.79 -7.79
CA PRO A 185 4.34 29.44 -6.76
C PRO A 185 5.23 28.44 -6.03
N GLU A 186 6.50 28.78 -5.79
CA GLU A 186 7.45 27.95 -5.02
C GLU A 186 6.88 27.58 -3.64
N GLU A 187 6.07 28.46 -3.09
CA GLU A 187 5.35 28.30 -1.83
C GLU A 187 4.43 27.08 -1.84
N VAL A 188 3.80 26.74 -2.97
CA VAL A 188 2.94 25.55 -3.10
C VAL A 188 3.79 24.27 -3.00
N THR A 189 4.92 24.25 -3.69
CA THR A 189 5.86 23.11 -3.64
C THR A 189 6.40 22.93 -2.21
N ILE A 190 6.82 24.01 -1.56
CA ILE A 190 7.28 23.99 -0.17
C ILE A 190 6.16 23.48 0.76
N ALA A 191 4.93 23.97 0.60
CA ALA A 191 3.80 23.54 1.41
C ALA A 191 3.51 22.04 1.25
N LEU A 192 3.56 21.50 0.03
CA LEU A 192 3.38 20.08 -0.23
C LEU A 192 4.49 19.23 0.41
N VAL A 193 5.74 19.67 0.33
CA VAL A 193 6.89 19.01 0.95
C VAL A 193 6.76 19.01 2.48
N VAL A 194 6.41 20.15 3.09
CA VAL A 194 6.17 20.24 4.53
C VAL A 194 5.03 19.31 4.96
N LEU A 195 3.91 19.33 4.23
CA LEU A 195 2.74 18.49 4.51
C LEU A 195 3.07 16.99 4.37
N PHE A 196 3.89 16.62 3.38
CA PHE A 196 4.41 15.27 3.20
C PHE A 196 5.24 14.82 4.42
N TYR A 197 6.16 15.67 4.90
CA TYR A 197 6.98 15.34 6.07
C TYR A 197 6.16 15.23 7.35
N ILE A 198 5.23 16.15 7.60
CA ILE A 198 4.33 16.09 8.77
C ILE A 198 3.52 14.78 8.76
N SER A 199 2.97 14.42 7.61
CA SER A 199 2.17 13.19 7.45
C SER A 199 3.02 11.94 7.61
N SER A 200 4.25 11.96 7.10
CA SER A 200 5.23 10.88 7.27
C SER A 200 5.63 10.69 8.72
N ILE A 201 5.92 11.78 9.45
CA ILE A 201 6.23 11.73 10.89
C ILE A 201 5.02 11.18 11.67
N TYR A 202 3.80 11.60 11.32
CA TYR A 202 2.60 11.06 11.95
C TYR A 202 2.43 9.57 11.68
N LEU A 203 2.65 9.11 10.45
CA LEU A 203 2.61 7.69 10.09
C LEU A 203 3.68 6.89 10.85
N LEU A 204 4.91 7.40 10.94
CA LEU A 204 6.00 6.80 11.73
C LEU A 204 5.61 6.69 13.21
N TRP A 205 4.95 7.71 13.76
CA TRP A 205 4.43 7.65 15.13
C TRP A 205 3.30 6.60 15.28
N LEU A 206 2.41 6.46 14.29
CA LEU A 206 1.38 5.42 14.29
C LEU A 206 2.01 4.02 14.33
N ILE A 207 2.91 3.70 13.39
CA ILE A 207 3.51 2.37 13.26
C ILE A 207 4.55 2.08 14.35
N GLY A 208 5.22 3.11 14.89
CA GLY A 208 6.28 2.96 15.89
C GLY A 208 5.78 3.02 17.33
N ARG A 209 4.62 3.62 17.59
CA ARG A 209 4.09 3.80 18.95
C ARG A 209 2.64 3.36 19.10
N LYS A 210 1.71 3.95 18.34
CA LYS A 210 0.27 3.80 18.61
C LYS A 210 -0.25 2.40 18.31
N ILE A 211 0.03 1.90 17.10
CA ILE A 211 -0.39 0.58 16.63
C ILE A 211 0.28 -0.53 17.45
N PRO A 212 1.62 -0.59 17.58
CA PRO A 212 2.26 -1.67 18.32
C PRO A 212 1.83 -1.75 19.78
N LYS A 213 1.62 -0.61 20.45
CA LYS A 213 1.11 -0.62 21.84
C LYS A 213 -0.20 -1.40 21.96
N ARG A 214 -1.16 -1.16 21.05
CA ARG A 214 -2.45 -1.87 21.05
C ARG A 214 -2.28 -3.32 20.62
N LEU A 215 -1.49 -3.57 19.57
CA LEU A 215 -1.18 -4.91 19.08
C LEU A 215 -0.58 -5.80 20.19
N PHE A 216 0.41 -5.28 20.92
CA PHE A 216 1.05 -6.00 22.03
C PHE A 216 0.08 -6.30 23.17
N GLN A 217 -0.75 -5.33 23.56
CA GLN A 217 -1.80 -5.55 24.55
C GLN A 217 -2.75 -6.68 24.13
N LYS A 218 -3.12 -6.76 22.86
CA LYS A 218 -3.97 -7.84 22.33
C LYS A 218 -3.31 -9.21 22.30
N LEU A 219 -1.99 -9.25 22.24
CA LEU A 219 -1.23 -10.49 22.32
C LEU A 219 -0.93 -10.92 23.76
N GLY A 220 -1.42 -10.17 24.76
CA GLY A 220 -1.20 -10.44 26.18
C GLY A 220 0.13 -9.90 26.72
N TYR A 221 0.78 -9.00 25.99
CA TYR A 221 2.00 -8.33 26.43
C TYR A 221 1.72 -6.98 27.07
N SER A 222 2.67 -6.48 27.85
CA SER A 222 2.59 -5.14 28.41
C SER A 222 2.57 -4.08 27.30
N GLY A 223 1.75 -3.04 27.46
CA GLY A 223 1.71 -1.91 26.52
C GLY A 223 2.87 -0.92 26.71
N LYS A 224 3.90 -1.29 27.49
CA LYS A 224 5.01 -0.41 27.85
C LYS A 224 6.02 -0.37 26.70
N VAL A 225 6.48 0.83 26.35
CA VAL A 225 7.63 0.99 25.45
C VAL A 225 8.87 0.83 26.28
N LYS A 226 9.67 -0.19 25.98
CA LYS A 226 10.85 -0.52 26.75
C LYS A 226 12.06 0.26 26.22
N HIS A 227 12.83 0.87 27.12
CA HIS A 227 14.16 1.37 26.77
C HIS A 227 15.16 0.21 26.67
N PHE A 228 16.12 0.33 25.75
CA PHE A 228 17.13 -0.70 25.46
C PHE A 228 17.85 -1.23 26.72
N TRP A 229 18.05 -0.36 27.72
CA TRP A 229 18.78 -0.65 28.96
C TRP A 229 17.95 -1.28 30.09
N THR A 230 16.65 -1.46 29.93
CA THR A 230 15.79 -2.01 30.99
C THR A 230 15.86 -3.54 31.03
N LYS A 231 15.91 -4.17 32.21
CA LYS A 231 15.85 -5.65 32.33
C LYS A 231 14.50 -6.14 31.80
N SER A 232 14.49 -7.25 31.04
CA SER A 232 13.25 -7.77 30.44
C SER A 232 12.39 -8.49 31.45
N GLN A 233 11.11 -8.13 31.52
CA GLN A 233 10.10 -8.87 32.23
C GLN A 233 9.43 -9.93 31.33
N PRO A 234 8.83 -10.99 31.90
CA PRO A 234 8.20 -12.06 31.12
C PRO A 234 7.06 -11.59 30.20
N ASP A 235 6.35 -10.53 30.58
CA ASP A 235 5.22 -9.89 29.88
C ASP A 235 5.64 -8.77 28.92
N ASP A 236 6.91 -8.32 28.95
CA ASP A 236 7.38 -7.25 28.07
C ASP A 236 7.25 -7.61 26.58
N PRO A 237 6.77 -6.72 25.70
CA PRO A 237 6.65 -7.01 24.27
C PRO A 237 8.01 -7.14 23.56
N SER A 238 8.02 -7.81 22.40
CA SER A 238 9.21 -8.04 21.57
C SER A 238 9.60 -6.83 20.70
N TRP A 239 9.79 -5.65 21.32
CA TRP A 239 10.09 -4.40 20.61
C TRP A 239 11.23 -4.50 19.61
N SER A 240 12.38 -5.09 19.96
CA SER A 240 13.52 -5.19 19.03
C SER A 240 13.18 -5.99 17.78
N LYS A 241 12.40 -7.07 17.94
CA LYS A 241 11.97 -7.94 16.84
C LYS A 241 10.92 -7.23 15.98
N TYR A 242 10.02 -6.48 16.60
CA TYR A 242 9.03 -5.66 15.91
C TYR A 242 9.68 -4.52 15.12
N THR A 243 10.65 -3.82 15.71
CA THR A 243 11.43 -2.78 15.01
C THR A 243 12.18 -3.36 13.82
N LEU A 244 12.82 -4.53 13.98
CA LEU A 244 13.46 -5.23 12.87
C LEU A 244 12.44 -5.57 11.77
N ALA A 245 11.25 -6.03 12.13
CA ALA A 245 10.18 -6.30 11.18
C ALA A 245 9.72 -5.05 10.42
N ILE A 246 9.62 -3.88 11.08
CA ILE A 246 9.33 -2.60 10.39
C ILE A 246 10.44 -2.23 9.42
N ILE A 247 11.70 -2.31 9.86
CA ILE A 247 12.85 -1.94 9.03
C ILE A 247 12.91 -2.84 7.80
N LEU A 248 12.74 -4.15 7.98
CA LEU A 248 12.73 -5.11 6.88
C LEU A 248 11.48 -4.94 5.99
N GLY A 249 10.31 -4.70 6.57
CA GLY A 249 9.04 -4.56 5.87
C GLY A 249 8.82 -3.20 5.18
N GLY A 250 9.75 -2.26 5.32
CA GLY A 250 9.72 -0.95 4.66
C GLY A 250 10.47 -0.95 3.33
N TRP A 251 11.34 0.06 3.12
CA TRP A 251 12.10 0.26 1.88
C TRP A 251 12.90 -0.94 1.39
N PRO A 252 13.56 -1.76 2.24
CA PRO A 252 14.28 -2.95 1.78
C PRO A 252 13.37 -3.94 1.07
N LEU A 253 12.16 -4.20 1.60
CA LEU A 253 11.18 -5.10 0.98
C LEU A 253 10.72 -4.57 -0.38
N ILE A 254 10.45 -3.27 -0.46
CA ILE A 254 10.07 -2.60 -1.73
C ILE A 254 11.21 -2.71 -2.74
N ALA A 255 12.45 -2.42 -2.33
CA ALA A 255 13.62 -2.49 -3.21
C ALA A 255 13.87 -3.92 -3.73
N ILE A 256 13.76 -4.92 -2.86
CA ILE A 256 13.88 -6.34 -3.25
C ILE A 256 12.81 -6.70 -4.27
N TRP A 257 11.56 -6.31 -4.03
CA TRP A 257 10.45 -6.61 -4.94
C TRP A 257 10.60 -5.92 -6.30
N ILE A 258 10.94 -4.64 -6.32
CA ILE A 258 11.23 -3.90 -7.57
C ILE A 258 12.39 -4.56 -8.32
N GLY A 259 13.45 -4.98 -7.62
CA GLY A 259 14.57 -5.71 -8.22
C GLY A 259 14.15 -7.03 -8.85
N ILE A 260 13.23 -7.77 -8.21
CA ILE A 260 12.64 -9.01 -8.76
C ILE A 260 11.84 -8.70 -10.02
N ILE A 261 10.93 -7.72 -9.98
CA ILE A 261 10.12 -7.32 -11.14
C ILE A 261 11.03 -6.91 -12.30
N PHE A 262 12.03 -6.07 -12.03
CA PHE A 262 12.98 -5.60 -13.03
C PHE A 262 13.71 -6.77 -13.69
N THR A 263 14.25 -7.69 -12.88
CA THR A 263 15.01 -8.85 -13.37
C THR A 263 14.14 -9.77 -14.23
N ILE A 264 12.93 -10.08 -13.78
CA ILE A 264 11.99 -10.94 -14.52
C ILE A 264 11.56 -10.26 -15.82
N SER A 265 11.16 -8.99 -15.76
CA SER A 265 10.67 -8.24 -16.92
C SER A 265 11.76 -8.06 -17.97
N TYR A 266 12.99 -7.76 -17.54
CA TYR A 266 14.14 -7.64 -18.43
C TYR A 266 14.49 -8.98 -19.08
N GLY A 267 14.59 -10.06 -18.30
CA GLY A 267 14.92 -11.39 -18.80
C GLY A 267 13.88 -11.91 -19.80
N PHE A 268 12.59 -11.71 -19.50
CA PHE A 268 11.50 -12.06 -20.39
C PHE A 268 11.52 -11.23 -21.67
N ALA A 269 11.65 -9.90 -21.56
CA ALA A 269 11.71 -9.02 -22.72
C ALA A 269 12.88 -9.36 -23.64
N TYR A 270 14.04 -9.68 -23.08
CA TYR A 270 15.21 -10.11 -23.84
C TYR A 270 14.92 -11.39 -24.63
N ALA A 271 14.48 -12.45 -23.94
CA ALA A 271 14.20 -13.73 -24.57
C ALA A 271 13.09 -13.64 -25.64
N ALA A 272 12.03 -12.88 -25.36
CA ALA A 272 10.92 -12.69 -26.29
C ALA A 272 11.32 -11.85 -27.51
N THR A 273 12.20 -10.86 -27.34
CA THR A 273 12.74 -10.06 -28.46
C THR A 273 13.58 -10.91 -29.39
N GLU A 274 14.50 -11.72 -28.86
CA GLU A 274 15.33 -12.62 -29.66
C GLU A 274 14.46 -13.63 -30.42
N LEU A 275 13.46 -14.23 -29.75
CA LEU A 275 12.53 -15.14 -30.41
C LEU A 275 11.75 -14.45 -31.54
N LYS A 276 11.29 -13.22 -31.33
CA LYS A 276 10.52 -12.48 -32.35
C LYS A 276 11.38 -12.12 -33.55
N LEU A 277 12.63 -11.73 -33.35
CA LEU A 277 13.57 -11.43 -34.45
C LEU A 277 13.96 -12.68 -35.25
N LEU A 278 13.96 -13.86 -34.64
CA LEU A 278 14.21 -15.13 -35.35
C LEU A 278 13.03 -15.61 -36.21
N LEU A 279 11.83 -15.08 -35.98
CA LEU A 279 10.60 -15.48 -36.66
C LEU A 279 10.20 -14.54 -37.82
N VAL A 280 10.94 -13.44 -38.02
CA VAL A 280 10.76 -12.45 -39.08
C VAL A 280 11.85 -12.64 -40.13
#